data_AF-A0A2V9B2F6-F1
#
_entry.id   AF-A0A2V9B2F6-F1
#
_cell.length_a   1.000
_cell.length_b   1.000
_cell.length_c   1.000
_cell.angle_alpha   90.00
_cell.angle_beta   90.00
_cell.angle_gamma   90.00
#
_symmetry.space_group_name_H-M   'P 1'
#
loop_
_entity.id
_entity.type
_entity.pdbx_description
1 polymer ?
#
loop_
_entity_poly.entity_id
_entity_poly.type
_entity_poly.pdbx_seq_one_letter_code
_entity_poly.pdbx_strand_id
1 'polypeptide(L)'
;LEEALNSGALAFFGDKYPEHNVRVVTIPDERSPIGFYSKELCGGTHVRRSGDIGVLKIISEQSIAAGVRRVEALTGTGALEHYQRAAQLLTQIATQLNVGEDAILATVEKLNQTARQLAKQLEAQKMKGALSQLDELVSKVQIVKGVKVIAAVVADVDREGLRQLVDSLRQRLGSGVVALGMAEDGKVALITGVTKDLTEKIHAGKLIKELAKRVGGTGGGRPDLAEAGGKDTSALKSALQTLPSLIEPLV
;
A
#
# COMPACT_ATOMS: atom_id res chain seq x y z
N LEU A 1 34.82 29.17 -42.60
CA LEU A 1 33.49 28.56 -42.35
C LEU A 1 32.86 28.01 -43.63
N GLU A 2 32.74 28.83 -44.68
CA GLU A 2 32.10 28.43 -45.95
C GLU A 2 32.69 27.16 -46.57
N GLU A 3 34.01 27.02 -46.61
CA GLU A 3 34.68 25.82 -47.14
C GLU A 3 34.26 24.54 -46.39
N ALA A 4 34.14 24.61 -45.06
CA ALA A 4 33.73 23.46 -44.26
C ALA A 4 32.28 23.05 -44.54
N LEU A 5 31.37 24.02 -44.64
CA LEU A 5 29.96 23.76 -44.99
C LEU A 5 29.84 23.18 -46.41
N ASN A 6 30.60 23.73 -47.38
CA ASN A 6 30.65 23.22 -48.75
C ASN A 6 31.20 21.78 -48.83
N SER A 7 31.99 21.35 -47.85
CA SER A 7 32.48 19.96 -47.75
C SER A 7 31.45 18.94 -47.23
N GLY A 8 30.22 19.40 -46.95
CA GLY A 8 29.13 18.60 -46.37
C GLY A 8 29.15 18.52 -44.85
N ALA A 9 29.91 19.37 -44.16
CA ALA A 9 29.94 19.40 -42.70
C ALA A 9 28.66 20.04 -42.14
N LEU A 10 28.09 19.44 -41.10
CA LEU A 10 26.94 19.98 -40.38
C LEU A 10 27.38 20.98 -39.30
N ALA A 11 26.62 22.05 -39.16
CA ALA A 11 26.68 23.00 -38.05
C ALA A 11 25.37 22.92 -37.27
N PHE A 12 25.43 22.67 -35.96
CA PHE A 12 24.23 22.49 -35.15
C PHE A 12 23.51 23.81 -34.85
N PHE A 13 22.18 23.75 -34.85
CA PHE A 13 21.31 24.90 -34.61
C PHE A 13 21.48 25.44 -33.17
N GLY A 14 21.82 26.72 -33.05
CA GLY A 14 21.99 27.40 -31.75
C GLY A 14 23.44 27.72 -31.37
N ASP A 15 24.41 27.12 -32.06
CA ASP A 15 25.84 27.36 -31.80
C ASP A 15 26.40 28.49 -32.66
N LYS A 16 27.36 29.25 -32.10
CA LYS A 16 28.08 30.31 -32.81
C LYS A 16 29.44 29.79 -33.28
N TYR A 17 29.73 29.94 -34.57
CA TYR A 17 30.98 29.53 -35.18
C TYR A 17 31.76 30.73 -35.70
N PRO A 18 33.09 30.79 -35.51
CA PRO A 18 33.93 31.86 -36.06
C PRO A 18 34.02 31.79 -37.59
N GLU A 19 34.19 32.94 -38.24
CA GLU A 19 34.19 33.04 -39.71
C GLU A 19 35.43 32.38 -40.34
N HIS A 20 36.62 32.64 -39.77
CA HIS A 20 37.88 32.30 -40.41
C HIS A 20 38.39 30.88 -40.13
N ASN A 21 38.24 30.36 -38.91
CA ASN A 21 38.84 29.07 -38.53
C ASN A 21 37.85 28.19 -37.75
N VAL A 22 37.42 27.08 -38.35
CA VAL A 22 36.58 26.06 -37.70
C VAL A 22 37.26 24.70 -37.74
N ARG A 23 37.02 23.88 -36.71
CA ARG A 23 37.51 22.50 -36.66
C ARG A 23 36.44 21.56 -37.20
N VAL A 24 36.77 20.85 -38.28
CA VAL A 24 35.92 19.81 -38.87
C VAL A 24 36.35 18.46 -38.30
N VAL A 25 35.39 17.69 -37.83
CA VAL A 25 35.58 16.30 -37.42
C VAL A 25 34.83 15.41 -38.40
N THR A 26 35.53 14.45 -38.98
CA THR A 26 34.94 13.48 -39.91
C THR A 26 35.03 12.09 -39.32
N ILE A 27 33.91 11.37 -39.31
CA ILE A 27 33.85 9.94 -39.08
C ILE A 27 33.81 9.28 -40.47
N PRO A 28 34.94 8.78 -40.99
CA PRO A 28 35.00 8.21 -42.32
C PRO A 28 34.23 6.88 -42.39
N ASP A 29 33.61 6.62 -43.53
CA ASP A 29 33.04 5.31 -43.87
C ASP A 29 33.06 5.16 -45.39
N GLU A 30 33.95 4.30 -45.89
CA GLU A 30 34.12 4.04 -47.32
C GLU A 30 32.90 3.39 -47.97
N ARG A 31 32.01 2.80 -47.16
CA ARG A 31 30.75 2.21 -47.63
C ARG A 31 29.66 3.26 -47.81
N SER A 32 29.86 4.47 -47.26
CA SER A 32 28.91 5.57 -47.40
C SER A 32 29.02 6.17 -48.81
N PRO A 33 27.90 6.40 -49.52
CA PRO A 33 27.91 6.99 -50.87
C PRO A 33 28.45 8.43 -50.89
N ILE A 34 28.49 9.10 -49.74
CA ILE A 34 29.05 10.44 -49.57
C ILE A 34 30.51 10.42 -49.06
N GLY A 35 31.11 9.23 -48.93
CA GLY A 35 32.51 9.03 -48.51
C GLY A 35 32.79 9.17 -47.01
N PHE A 36 31.77 9.46 -46.21
CA PHE A 36 31.86 9.54 -44.75
C PHE A 36 30.51 9.21 -44.09
N TYR A 37 30.52 8.82 -42.81
CA TYR A 37 29.30 8.56 -42.04
C TYR A 37 28.74 9.84 -41.42
N SER A 38 29.60 10.62 -40.76
CA SER A 38 29.28 11.95 -40.22
C SER A 38 30.45 12.90 -40.44
N LYS A 39 30.13 14.17 -40.68
CA LYS A 39 31.09 15.26 -40.75
C LYS A 39 30.47 16.49 -40.09
N GLU A 40 31.10 17.00 -39.05
CA GLU A 40 30.52 18.01 -38.17
C GLU A 40 31.56 19.05 -37.75
N LEU A 41 31.09 20.27 -37.46
CA LEU A 41 31.90 21.29 -36.81
C LEU A 41 31.94 21.04 -35.30
N CYS A 42 33.08 20.60 -34.77
CA CYS A 42 33.21 20.32 -33.34
C CYS A 42 34.61 20.70 -32.80
N GLY A 43 34.63 21.58 -31.80
CA GLY A 43 35.84 21.99 -31.07
C GLY A 43 36.22 21.07 -29.90
N GLY A 44 35.40 20.05 -29.61
CA GLY A 44 35.60 19.15 -28.46
C GLY A 44 36.74 18.15 -28.66
N THR A 45 37.01 17.37 -27.61
CA THR A 45 37.95 16.25 -27.66
C THR A 45 37.31 15.04 -28.34
N HIS A 46 38.07 14.35 -29.19
CA HIS A 46 37.61 13.14 -29.86
C HIS A 46 38.62 12.00 -29.69
N VAL A 47 38.11 10.79 -29.79
CA VAL A 47 38.90 9.57 -29.90
C VAL A 47 39.59 9.47 -31.26
N ARG A 48 40.58 8.58 -31.39
CA ARG A 48 41.30 8.36 -32.65
C ARG A 48 40.53 7.47 -33.63
N ARG A 49 39.75 6.53 -33.10
CA ARG A 49 38.86 5.62 -33.86
C ARG A 49 37.61 5.32 -33.05
N SER A 50 36.49 5.06 -33.72
CA SER A 50 35.20 4.80 -33.07
C SER A 50 35.24 3.62 -32.09
N GLY A 51 36.07 2.61 -32.35
CA GLY A 51 36.27 1.47 -31.45
C GLY A 51 36.79 1.85 -30.05
N ASP A 52 37.48 2.99 -29.90
CA ASP A 52 37.98 3.44 -28.59
C ASP A 52 36.83 3.93 -27.68
N ILE A 53 35.63 4.19 -28.22
CA ILE A 53 34.42 4.54 -27.46
C ILE A 53 33.86 3.32 -26.73
N GLY A 54 34.09 2.12 -27.27
CA GLY A 54 33.54 0.87 -26.75
C GLY A 54 32.02 0.76 -26.94
N VAL A 55 31.35 0.09 -26.01
CA VAL A 55 29.91 -0.13 -26.05
C VAL A 55 29.16 1.17 -25.84
N LEU A 56 28.17 1.46 -26.70
CA LEU A 56 27.16 2.50 -26.49
C LEU A 56 25.88 1.86 -25.96
N LYS A 57 25.41 2.27 -24.79
CA LYS A 57 24.15 1.82 -24.20
C LYS A 57 23.19 3.00 -24.04
N ILE A 58 22.07 2.96 -24.74
CA ILE A 58 20.94 3.87 -24.48
C ILE A 58 20.30 3.47 -23.15
N ILE A 59 20.28 4.38 -22.18
CA ILE A 59 19.70 4.15 -20.85
C ILE A 59 18.27 4.69 -20.74
N SER A 60 17.95 5.75 -21.48
CA SER A 60 16.61 6.33 -21.49
C SER A 60 16.32 7.00 -22.83
N GLU A 61 15.04 7.04 -23.19
CA GLU A 61 14.53 7.82 -24.30
C GLU A 61 13.19 8.43 -23.89
N GLN A 62 13.04 9.74 -24.05
CA GLN A 62 11.84 10.47 -23.64
C GLN A 62 11.47 11.58 -24.62
N SER A 63 10.17 11.83 -24.78
CA SER A 63 9.64 12.94 -25.57
C SER A 63 9.75 14.24 -24.77
N ILE A 64 10.30 15.30 -25.35
CA ILE A 64 10.41 16.62 -24.70
C ILE A 64 9.54 17.70 -25.37
N ALA A 65 9.19 17.52 -26.65
CA ALA A 65 8.27 18.36 -27.39
C ALA A 65 7.74 17.60 -28.62
N ALA A 66 6.76 18.17 -29.33
CA ALA A 66 6.28 17.60 -30.59
C ALA A 66 7.45 17.46 -31.59
N GLY A 67 7.75 16.23 -32.01
CA GLY A 67 8.84 15.92 -32.93
C GLY A 67 10.25 15.93 -32.32
N VAL A 68 10.40 16.10 -31.00
CA VAL A 68 11.72 16.17 -30.34
C VAL A 68 11.84 15.13 -29.23
N ARG A 69 12.90 14.32 -29.30
CA ARG A 69 13.21 13.25 -28.33
C ARG A 69 14.58 13.48 -27.70
N ARG A 70 14.68 13.23 -26.40
CA ARG A 70 15.95 13.17 -25.67
C ARG A 70 16.33 11.71 -25.49
N VAL A 71 17.54 11.38 -25.94
CA VAL A 71 18.17 10.09 -25.72
C VAL A 71 19.31 10.29 -24.72
N GLU A 72 19.32 9.51 -23.66
CA GLU A 72 20.46 9.45 -22.73
C GLU A 72 21.20 8.13 -22.95
N ALA A 73 22.51 8.20 -23.08
CA ALA A 73 23.35 7.03 -23.34
C ALA A 73 24.64 7.09 -22.54
N LEU A 74 25.17 5.91 -22.23
CA LEU A 74 26.48 5.70 -21.64
C LEU A 74 27.39 5.04 -22.66
N THR A 75 28.69 5.32 -22.57
CA THR A 75 29.72 4.67 -23.38
C THR A 75 30.84 4.09 -22.52
N GLY A 76 31.71 3.29 -23.13
CA GLY A 76 32.96 2.83 -22.52
C GLY A 76 32.76 2.13 -21.17
N THR A 77 33.58 2.52 -20.18
CA THR A 77 33.55 1.95 -18.83
C THR A 77 32.23 2.21 -18.11
N GLY A 78 31.63 3.40 -18.28
CA GLY A 78 30.34 3.72 -17.67
C GLY A 78 29.21 2.80 -18.15
N ALA A 79 29.23 2.41 -19.43
CA ALA A 79 28.30 1.42 -19.97
C ALA A 79 28.58 0.02 -19.40
N LEU A 80 29.85 -0.40 -19.31
CA LEU A 80 30.24 -1.69 -18.75
C LEU A 80 29.83 -1.83 -17.28
N GLU A 81 30.11 -0.83 -16.45
CA GLU A 81 29.71 -0.76 -15.04
C GLU A 81 28.19 -0.82 -14.89
N HIS A 82 27.45 -0.20 -15.82
CA HIS A 82 26.00 -0.30 -15.84
C HIS A 82 25.52 -1.74 -16.10
N TYR A 83 26.10 -2.45 -17.08
CA TYR A 83 25.77 -3.87 -17.33
C TYR A 83 26.12 -4.76 -16.14
N GLN A 84 27.30 -4.56 -15.54
CA GLN A 84 27.75 -5.35 -14.39
C GLN A 84 26.83 -5.16 -13.18
N ARG A 85 26.41 -3.91 -12.89
CA ARG A 85 25.43 -3.64 -11.83
C ARG A 85 24.08 -4.30 -12.10
N ALA A 86 23.60 -4.26 -13.33
CA ALA A 86 22.35 -4.91 -13.70
C ALA A 86 22.42 -6.44 -13.52
N ALA A 87 23.52 -7.06 -13.96
CA ALA A 87 23.75 -8.50 -13.77
C ALA A 87 23.83 -8.87 -12.28
N GLN A 88 24.60 -8.12 -11.48
CA GLN A 88 24.70 -8.34 -10.04
C GLN A 88 23.34 -8.25 -9.34
N LEU A 89 22.51 -7.27 -9.72
CA LEU A 89 21.17 -7.12 -9.17
C LEU A 89 20.28 -8.33 -9.49
N LEU A 90 20.33 -8.83 -10.74
CA LEU A 90 19.59 -10.03 -11.14
C LEU A 90 20.04 -11.25 -10.32
N THR A 91 21.35 -11.46 -10.16
CA THR A 91 21.89 -12.56 -9.35
C THR A 91 21.46 -12.44 -7.88
N GLN A 92 21.44 -11.24 -7.31
CA GLN A 92 20.98 -11.00 -5.94
C GLN A 92 19.48 -11.35 -5.79
N ILE A 93 18.64 -10.95 -6.73
CA ILE A 93 17.20 -11.28 -6.72
C ILE A 93 17.00 -12.79 -6.85
N ALA A 94 17.68 -13.45 -7.78
CA ALA A 94 17.67 -14.90 -7.94
C ALA A 94 18.04 -15.62 -6.64
N THR A 95 19.10 -15.16 -5.97
CA THR A 95 19.56 -15.72 -4.69
C THR A 95 18.53 -15.53 -3.58
N GLN A 96 17.92 -14.34 -3.46
CA GLN A 96 16.87 -14.09 -2.47
C GLN A 96 15.63 -14.96 -2.68
N LEU A 97 15.29 -15.23 -3.94
CA LEU A 97 14.18 -16.11 -4.32
C LEU A 97 14.58 -17.59 -4.32
N ASN A 98 15.86 -17.91 -4.15
CA ASN A 98 16.44 -19.26 -4.24
C ASN A 98 16.09 -19.98 -5.57
N VAL A 99 16.21 -19.27 -6.69
CA VAL A 99 15.95 -19.78 -8.04
C VAL A 99 17.04 -19.32 -9.02
N GLY A 100 17.05 -19.89 -10.23
CA GLY A 100 17.86 -19.35 -11.34
C GLY A 100 17.33 -18.02 -11.87
N GLU A 101 18.19 -17.23 -12.51
CA GLU A 101 17.81 -15.92 -13.09
C GLU A 101 16.68 -16.02 -14.12
N ASP A 102 16.64 -17.13 -14.87
CA ASP A 102 15.62 -17.48 -15.85
C ASP A 102 14.24 -17.73 -15.20
N ALA A 103 14.20 -18.15 -13.94
CA ALA A 103 12.99 -18.45 -13.21
C ALA A 103 12.49 -17.30 -12.31
N ILE A 104 13.19 -16.16 -12.26
CA ILE A 104 12.83 -15.00 -11.42
C ILE A 104 11.39 -14.55 -11.71
N LEU A 105 11.06 -14.29 -12.97
CA LEU A 105 9.75 -13.74 -13.35
C LEU A 105 8.60 -14.69 -12.97
N ALA A 106 8.71 -15.97 -13.33
CA ALA A 106 7.71 -16.98 -12.99
C ALA A 106 7.52 -17.12 -11.46
N THR A 107 8.62 -17.04 -10.70
CA THR A 107 8.57 -17.10 -9.24
C THR A 107 7.88 -15.88 -8.64
N VAL A 108 8.18 -14.68 -9.14
CA VAL A 108 7.51 -13.44 -8.71
C VAL A 108 6.01 -13.47 -9.00
N GLU A 109 5.62 -13.96 -10.19
CA GLU A 109 4.19 -14.13 -10.53
C GLU A 109 3.49 -15.10 -9.58
N LYS A 110 4.12 -16.24 -9.30
CA LYS A 110 3.59 -17.23 -8.35
C LYS A 110 3.44 -16.66 -6.95
N LEU A 111 4.45 -15.93 -6.45
CA LEU A 111 4.39 -15.26 -5.14
C LEU A 111 3.24 -14.25 -5.07
N ASN A 112 3.04 -13.45 -6.12
CA ASN A 112 1.92 -12.51 -6.20
C ASN A 112 0.55 -13.21 -6.21
N GLN A 113 0.43 -14.33 -6.92
CA GLN A 113 -0.79 -15.15 -6.91
C GLN A 113 -1.05 -15.75 -5.52
N THR A 114 -0.03 -16.32 -4.88
CA THR A 114 -0.12 -16.86 -3.52
C THR A 114 -0.50 -15.78 -2.52
N ALA A 115 0.08 -14.58 -2.60
CA ALA A 115 -0.28 -13.46 -1.74
C ALA A 115 -1.76 -13.07 -1.87
N ARG A 116 -2.28 -13.01 -3.11
CA ARG A 116 -3.71 -12.75 -3.36
C ARG A 116 -4.62 -13.87 -2.83
N GLN A 117 -4.19 -15.13 -2.95
CA GLN A 117 -4.94 -16.27 -2.45
C GLN A 117 -4.98 -16.29 -0.91
N LEU A 118 -3.84 -16.06 -0.25
CA LEU A 118 -3.74 -15.97 1.20
C LEU A 118 -4.59 -14.82 1.75
N ALA A 119 -4.60 -13.66 1.09
CA ALA A 119 -5.46 -12.55 1.46
C ALA A 119 -6.96 -12.94 1.43
N LYS A 120 -7.40 -13.64 0.37
CA LYS A 120 -8.79 -14.14 0.29
C LYS A 120 -9.10 -15.18 1.36
N GLN A 121 -8.16 -16.09 1.64
CA GLN A 121 -8.33 -17.10 2.68
C GLN A 121 -8.42 -16.49 4.08
N LEU A 122 -7.61 -15.46 4.36
CA LEU A 122 -7.64 -14.71 5.62
C LEU A 122 -9.02 -14.07 5.83
N GLU A 123 -9.55 -13.39 4.81
CA GLU A 123 -10.88 -12.77 4.90
C GLU A 123 -11.98 -13.82 5.08
N ALA A 124 -11.92 -14.94 4.37
CA ALA A 124 -12.87 -16.04 4.54
C ALA A 124 -12.80 -16.66 5.95
N GLN A 125 -11.61 -16.76 6.54
CA GLN A 125 -11.44 -17.26 7.91
C GLN A 125 -11.95 -16.26 8.95
N LYS A 126 -11.69 -14.96 8.79
CA LYS A 126 -12.26 -13.90 9.64
C LYS A 126 -13.78 -13.95 9.64
N MET A 127 -14.40 -14.07 8.46
CA MET A 127 -15.85 -14.21 8.35
C MET A 127 -16.40 -15.46 9.07
N LYS A 128 -15.73 -16.61 8.92
CA LYS A 128 -16.13 -17.84 9.61
C LYS A 128 -16.02 -17.70 11.14
N GLY A 129 -14.93 -17.09 11.62
CA GLY A 129 -14.72 -16.82 13.05
C GLY A 129 -15.79 -15.88 13.62
N ALA A 130 -16.14 -14.82 12.88
CA ALA A 130 -17.21 -13.90 13.25
C ALA A 130 -18.57 -14.61 13.38
N LEU A 131 -18.92 -15.50 12.44
CA LEU A 131 -20.16 -16.27 12.50
C LEU A 131 -20.20 -17.22 13.71
N SER A 132 -19.11 -17.94 14.00
CA SER A 132 -19.07 -18.82 15.18
C SER A 132 -19.16 -18.03 16.48
N GLN A 133 -18.54 -16.85 16.55
CA GLN A 133 -18.67 -15.96 17.71
C GLN A 133 -20.11 -15.47 17.87
N LEU A 134 -20.84 -15.16 16.78
CA LEU A 134 -22.25 -14.77 16.86
C LEU A 134 -23.12 -15.86 17.49
N ASP A 135 -22.96 -17.11 17.09
CA ASP A 135 -23.72 -18.23 17.66
C ASP A 135 -23.40 -18.44 19.15
N GLU A 136 -22.12 -18.39 19.51
CA GLU A 136 -21.70 -18.49 20.92
C GLU A 136 -22.26 -17.34 21.76
N LEU A 137 -22.23 -16.10 21.24
CA LEU A 137 -22.71 -14.92 21.95
C LEU A 137 -24.24 -14.93 22.13
N VAL A 138 -24.99 -15.43 21.16
CA VAL A 138 -26.44 -15.60 21.29
C VAL A 138 -26.78 -16.64 22.37
N SER A 139 -25.95 -17.66 22.57
CA SER A 139 -26.15 -18.62 23.67
C SER A 139 -25.96 -17.99 25.07
N LYS A 140 -25.29 -16.84 25.16
CA LYS A 140 -25.02 -16.09 26.40
C LYS A 140 -26.06 -15.02 26.73
N VAL A 141 -27.22 -15.03 26.04
CA VAL A 141 -28.30 -14.07 26.29
C VAL A 141 -28.81 -14.19 27.72
N GLN A 142 -28.86 -13.06 28.42
CA GLN A 142 -29.49 -12.93 29.73
C GLN A 142 -30.78 -12.12 29.60
N ILE A 143 -31.81 -12.47 30.38
CA ILE A 143 -33.07 -11.73 30.39
C ILE A 143 -33.12 -10.88 31.67
N VAL A 144 -33.18 -9.57 31.51
CA VAL A 144 -33.29 -8.59 32.61
C VAL A 144 -34.63 -7.89 32.48
N LYS A 145 -35.57 -8.17 33.39
CA LYS A 145 -36.93 -7.60 33.38
C LYS A 145 -37.64 -7.67 32.01
N GLY A 146 -37.44 -8.76 31.28
CA GLY A 146 -38.02 -8.97 29.94
C GLY A 146 -37.19 -8.42 28.77
N VAL A 147 -36.09 -7.71 29.01
CA VAL A 147 -35.15 -7.25 27.97
C VAL A 147 -34.01 -8.27 27.82
N LYS A 148 -33.70 -8.66 26.57
CA LYS A 148 -32.54 -9.52 26.28
C LYS A 148 -31.25 -8.70 26.31
N VAL A 149 -30.24 -9.20 27.02
CA VAL A 149 -28.96 -8.53 27.21
C VAL A 149 -27.83 -9.49 26.86
N ILE A 150 -26.88 -9.03 26.03
CA ILE A 150 -25.62 -9.73 25.78
C ILE A 150 -24.48 -8.82 26.25
N ALA A 151 -23.63 -9.34 27.11
CA ALA A 151 -22.38 -8.69 27.54
C ALA A 151 -21.23 -9.69 27.46
N ALA A 152 -20.25 -9.45 26.59
CA ALA A 152 -19.15 -10.39 26.41
C ALA A 152 -17.86 -9.74 25.92
N VAL A 153 -16.74 -10.33 26.32
CA VAL A 153 -15.43 -10.04 25.74
C VAL A 153 -15.25 -10.92 24.51
N VAL A 154 -14.85 -10.32 23.40
CA VAL A 154 -14.50 -11.01 22.17
C VAL A 154 -13.01 -10.82 21.87
N ALA A 155 -12.42 -11.82 21.24
CA ALA A 155 -11.01 -11.82 20.83
C ALA A 155 -10.93 -11.92 19.30
N ASP A 156 -9.75 -11.61 18.77
CA ASP A 156 -9.39 -11.79 17.34
C ASP A 156 -10.29 -11.03 16.36
N VAL A 157 -10.81 -9.88 16.79
CA VAL A 157 -11.54 -8.93 15.94
C VAL A 157 -10.92 -7.55 16.05
N ASP A 158 -10.99 -6.79 14.96
CA ASP A 158 -10.70 -5.36 14.97
C ASP A 158 -11.98 -4.56 15.34
N ARG A 159 -11.87 -3.24 15.44
CA ARG A 159 -13.01 -2.38 15.83
C ARG A 159 -14.17 -2.47 14.85
N GLU A 160 -13.88 -2.61 13.56
CA GLU A 160 -14.90 -2.74 12.52
C GLU A 160 -15.63 -4.08 12.66
N GLY A 161 -14.90 -5.18 12.86
CA GLY A 161 -15.46 -6.49 13.16
C GLY A 161 -16.31 -6.48 14.45
N LEU A 162 -15.83 -5.84 15.52
CA LEU A 162 -16.58 -5.67 16.77
C LEU A 162 -17.92 -4.96 16.54
N ARG A 163 -17.93 -3.91 15.70
CA ARG A 163 -19.13 -3.16 15.36
C ARG A 163 -20.11 -4.02 14.56
N GLN A 164 -19.63 -4.74 13.56
CA GLN A 164 -20.44 -5.65 12.75
C GLN A 164 -21.05 -6.78 13.58
N LEU A 165 -20.33 -7.30 14.57
CA LEU A 165 -20.85 -8.27 15.54
C LEU A 165 -21.98 -7.68 16.38
N VAL A 166 -21.80 -6.48 16.94
CA VAL A 166 -22.86 -5.80 17.72
C VAL A 166 -24.12 -5.59 16.86
N ASP A 167 -23.96 -5.10 15.63
CA ASP A 167 -25.10 -4.86 14.73
C ASP A 167 -25.82 -6.16 14.38
N SER A 168 -25.08 -7.23 14.10
CA SER A 168 -25.63 -8.54 13.77
C SER A 168 -26.35 -9.20 14.95
N LEU A 169 -25.79 -9.11 16.17
CA LEU A 169 -26.44 -9.60 17.40
C LEU A 169 -27.71 -8.82 17.68
N ARG A 170 -27.67 -7.49 17.55
CA ARG A 170 -28.84 -6.63 17.74
C ARG A 170 -29.98 -7.01 16.80
N GLN A 171 -29.68 -7.24 15.53
CA GLN A 171 -30.67 -7.71 14.55
C GLN A 171 -31.24 -9.10 14.90
N ARG A 172 -30.38 -10.03 15.31
CA ARG A 172 -30.77 -11.41 15.64
C ARG A 172 -31.60 -11.51 16.92
N LEU A 173 -31.39 -10.63 17.89
CA LEU A 173 -32.18 -10.59 19.13
C LEU A 173 -33.62 -10.09 18.93
N GLY A 174 -33.85 -9.29 17.89
CA GLY A 174 -35.10 -8.58 17.61
C GLY A 174 -35.34 -7.38 18.54
N SER A 175 -35.29 -7.62 19.85
CA SER A 175 -35.37 -6.61 20.92
C SER A 175 -34.34 -6.92 22.00
N GLY A 176 -33.47 -5.97 22.32
CA GLY A 176 -32.43 -6.15 23.34
C GLY A 176 -31.31 -5.12 23.35
N VAL A 177 -30.36 -5.34 24.25
CA VAL A 177 -29.14 -4.54 24.43
C VAL A 177 -27.92 -5.46 24.30
N VAL A 178 -26.93 -5.02 23.52
CA VAL A 178 -25.68 -5.76 23.30
C VAL A 178 -24.54 -4.85 23.67
N ALA A 179 -23.62 -5.29 24.53
CA ALA A 179 -22.32 -4.65 24.71
C ALA A 179 -21.20 -5.67 24.51
N LEU A 180 -20.32 -5.41 23.55
CA LEU A 180 -19.13 -6.21 23.32
C LEU A 180 -17.88 -5.38 23.61
N GLY A 181 -16.82 -6.06 24.01
CA GLY A 181 -15.53 -5.43 24.24
C GLY A 181 -14.37 -6.31 23.83
N MET A 182 -13.27 -5.68 23.43
CA MET A 182 -12.03 -6.36 23.05
C MET A 182 -10.82 -5.60 23.61
N ALA A 183 -9.71 -6.32 23.74
CA ALA A 183 -8.41 -5.73 24.05
C ALA A 183 -7.52 -5.78 22.79
N GLU A 184 -7.01 -4.63 22.37
CA GLU A 184 -6.17 -4.46 21.17
C GLU A 184 -5.01 -3.52 21.53
N ASP A 185 -3.77 -3.97 21.31
CA ASP A 185 -2.54 -3.20 21.59
C ASP A 185 -2.49 -2.56 22.99
N GLY A 186 -2.94 -3.29 24.01
CA GLY A 186 -2.97 -2.81 25.40
C GLY A 186 -4.03 -1.73 25.67
N LYS A 187 -4.95 -1.50 24.74
CA LYS A 187 -6.12 -0.63 24.90
C LYS A 187 -7.40 -1.44 24.80
N VAL A 188 -8.46 -0.90 25.39
CA VAL A 188 -9.80 -1.49 25.32
C VAL A 188 -10.59 -0.77 24.24
N ALA A 189 -11.35 -1.53 23.45
CA ALA A 189 -12.45 -1.01 22.65
C ALA A 189 -13.76 -1.62 23.14
N LEU A 190 -14.80 -0.79 23.27
CA LEU A 190 -16.15 -1.18 23.69
C LEU A 190 -17.15 -0.66 22.69
N ILE A 191 -18.15 -1.47 22.34
CA ILE A 191 -19.27 -1.06 21.52
C ILE A 191 -20.57 -1.55 22.17
N THR A 192 -21.55 -0.65 22.29
CA THR A 192 -22.87 -0.96 22.81
C THR A 192 -23.93 -0.61 21.77
N GLY A 193 -24.81 -1.56 21.48
CA GLY A 193 -25.97 -1.41 20.61
C GLY A 193 -27.27 -1.64 21.39
N VAL A 194 -28.28 -0.82 21.10
CA VAL A 194 -29.65 -0.94 21.63
C VAL A 194 -30.60 -1.04 20.44
N THR A 195 -31.55 -1.98 20.47
CA THR A 195 -32.59 -2.09 19.45
C THR A 195 -33.52 -0.88 19.47
N LYS A 196 -34.04 -0.48 18.30
CA LYS A 196 -34.80 0.79 18.15
C LYS A 196 -35.99 0.91 19.10
N ASP A 197 -36.70 -0.19 19.35
CA ASP A 197 -37.85 -0.28 20.26
C ASP A 197 -37.50 0.04 21.73
N LEU A 198 -36.23 -0.11 22.12
CA LEU A 198 -35.76 0.18 23.48
C LEU A 198 -35.06 1.54 23.60
N THR A 199 -34.79 2.25 22.49
CA THR A 199 -33.97 3.47 22.50
C THR A 199 -34.58 4.65 23.26
N GLU A 200 -35.91 4.69 23.42
CA GLU A 200 -36.59 5.72 24.21
C GLU A 200 -36.36 5.56 25.73
N LYS A 201 -36.19 4.31 26.20
CA LYS A 201 -35.94 3.98 27.61
C LYS A 201 -34.46 3.82 27.92
N ILE A 202 -33.71 3.21 27.01
CA ILE A 202 -32.31 2.82 27.18
C ILE A 202 -31.47 3.50 26.09
N HIS A 203 -30.51 4.32 26.49
CA HIS A 203 -29.65 5.04 25.55
C HIS A 203 -28.23 4.45 25.50
N ALA A 204 -27.81 3.89 24.35
CA ALA A 204 -26.50 3.26 24.17
C ALA A 204 -25.34 4.19 24.57
N GLY A 205 -25.39 5.46 24.14
CA GLY A 205 -24.40 6.48 24.54
C GLY A 205 -24.30 6.76 26.05
N LYS A 206 -25.34 6.51 26.85
CA LYS A 206 -25.27 6.65 28.32
C LYS A 206 -24.67 5.39 28.94
N LEU A 207 -25.10 4.21 28.49
CA LEU A 207 -24.56 2.92 28.94
C LEU A 207 -23.06 2.82 28.68
N ILE A 208 -22.61 3.15 27.47
CA ILE A 208 -21.19 3.05 27.12
C ILE A 208 -20.32 3.99 27.96
N LYS A 209 -20.83 5.17 28.37
CA LYS A 209 -20.09 6.11 29.22
C LYS A 209 -19.83 5.52 30.60
N GLU A 210 -20.81 4.84 31.18
CA GLU A 210 -20.64 4.16 32.47
C GLU A 210 -19.69 2.96 32.37
N LEU A 211 -19.75 2.20 31.27
CA LEU A 211 -18.79 1.11 31.01
C LEU A 211 -17.37 1.65 30.78
N ALA A 212 -17.23 2.73 30.02
CA ALA A 212 -15.94 3.34 29.68
C ALA A 212 -15.20 3.85 30.92
N LYS A 213 -15.91 4.48 31.87
CA LYS A 213 -15.32 4.95 33.14
C LYS A 213 -14.62 3.82 33.90
N ARG A 214 -15.19 2.60 33.89
CA ARG A 214 -14.67 1.43 34.59
C ARG A 214 -13.38 0.89 33.97
N VAL A 215 -13.15 1.13 32.68
CA VAL A 215 -11.91 0.75 31.96
C VAL A 215 -10.94 1.92 31.80
N GLY A 216 -11.11 2.99 32.59
CA GLY A 216 -10.26 4.19 32.55
C GLY A 216 -10.38 4.96 31.23
N GLY A 217 -11.58 4.95 30.65
CA GLY A 217 -11.85 5.37 29.30
C GLY A 217 -12.97 6.40 29.16
N THR A 218 -13.19 6.84 27.93
CA THR A 218 -14.30 7.73 27.55
C THR A 218 -14.93 7.26 26.24
N GLY A 219 -16.18 7.66 26.01
CA GLY A 219 -16.89 7.32 24.79
C GLY A 219 -18.22 8.04 24.66
N GLY A 220 -18.94 7.69 23.60
CA GLY A 220 -20.19 8.32 23.26
C GLY A 220 -20.75 7.76 21.95
N GLY A 221 -21.94 8.22 21.61
CA GLY A 221 -22.62 7.80 20.40
C GLY A 221 -24.11 8.11 20.45
N ARG A 222 -24.81 7.57 19.47
CA ARG A 222 -26.26 7.75 19.29
C ARG A 222 -27.05 6.91 20.32
N PRO A 223 -28.37 7.10 20.43
CA PRO A 223 -29.22 6.25 21.28
C PRO A 223 -29.15 4.77 20.93
N ASP A 224 -28.97 4.44 19.64
CA ASP A 224 -29.02 3.08 19.11
C ASP A 224 -27.66 2.38 19.08
N LEU A 225 -26.56 3.13 18.97
CA LEU A 225 -25.19 2.61 18.87
C LEU A 225 -24.18 3.60 19.44
N ALA A 226 -23.27 3.12 20.27
CA ALA A 226 -22.23 3.93 20.86
C ALA A 226 -20.92 3.16 21.06
N GLU A 227 -19.81 3.90 21.02
CA GLU A 227 -18.47 3.34 21.04
C GLU A 227 -17.63 4.04 22.12
N ALA A 228 -16.70 3.30 22.73
CA ALA A 228 -15.76 3.83 23.72
C ALA A 228 -14.41 3.15 23.64
N GLY A 229 -13.39 3.86 24.14
CA GLY A 229 -12.05 3.33 24.33
C GLY A 229 -11.61 3.42 25.78
N GLY A 230 -10.75 2.51 26.23
CA GLY A 230 -10.18 2.47 27.58
C GLY A 230 -8.71 2.07 27.60
N LYS A 231 -8.08 2.20 28.77
CA LYS A 231 -6.67 1.85 28.99
C LYS A 231 -6.49 0.62 29.87
N ASP A 232 -7.51 0.25 30.64
CA ASP A 232 -7.45 -0.88 31.57
C ASP A 232 -8.09 -2.13 30.97
N THR A 233 -7.25 -2.97 30.38
CA THR A 233 -7.66 -4.26 29.81
C THR A 233 -8.05 -5.30 30.87
N SER A 234 -7.55 -5.16 32.11
CA SER A 234 -7.87 -6.07 33.21
C SER A 234 -9.29 -5.87 33.74
N ALA A 235 -9.76 -4.62 33.73
CA ALA A 235 -11.12 -4.26 34.13
C ALA A 235 -12.19 -4.53 33.07
N LEU A 236 -11.82 -4.95 31.86
CA LEU A 236 -12.75 -5.13 30.74
C LEU A 236 -13.87 -6.13 31.05
N LYS A 237 -13.51 -7.32 31.55
CA LYS A 237 -14.49 -8.38 31.85
C LYS A 237 -15.45 -7.96 32.97
N SER A 238 -14.93 -7.35 34.03
CA SER A 238 -15.75 -6.89 35.16
C SER A 238 -16.63 -5.71 34.79
N ALA A 239 -16.17 -4.80 33.93
CA ALA A 239 -16.97 -3.70 33.41
C ALA A 239 -18.21 -4.22 32.66
N LEU A 240 -18.03 -5.15 31.71
CA LEU A 240 -19.13 -5.70 30.93
C LEU A 240 -20.14 -6.48 31.79
N GLN A 241 -19.69 -7.19 32.83
CA GLN A 241 -20.57 -7.89 33.77
C GLN A 241 -21.52 -6.96 34.53
N THR A 242 -21.26 -5.65 34.57
CA THR A 242 -22.16 -4.68 35.24
C THR A 242 -23.30 -4.19 34.35
N LEU A 243 -23.30 -4.53 33.06
CA LEU A 243 -24.32 -4.10 32.11
C LEU A 243 -25.76 -4.49 32.54
N PRO A 244 -26.05 -5.73 33.00
CA PRO A 244 -27.39 -6.10 33.48
C PRO A 244 -27.91 -5.17 34.59
N SER A 245 -27.05 -4.85 35.58
CA SER A 245 -27.41 -3.95 36.69
C SER A 245 -27.63 -2.50 36.26
N LEU A 246 -26.98 -2.05 35.17
CA LEU A 246 -27.22 -0.72 34.60
C LEU A 246 -28.55 -0.63 33.85
N ILE A 247 -29.01 -1.75 33.30
CA ILE A 247 -30.28 -1.83 32.54
C ILE A 247 -31.47 -1.98 33.49
N GLU A 248 -31.32 -2.72 34.58
CA GLU A 248 -32.39 -3.00 35.53
C GLU A 248 -33.22 -1.78 35.99
N PRO A 249 -32.64 -0.61 36.35
CA PRO A 249 -33.44 0.57 36.75
C PRO A 249 -34.08 1.34 35.58
N LEU A 250 -33.70 1.03 34.33
CA LEU A 250 -34.17 1.71 33.12
C LEU A 250 -35.38 1.02 32.47
N VAL A 251 -35.75 -0.16 32.98
CA VAL A 251 -36.83 -1.04 32.49
C VAL A 251 -37.91 -1.25 33.54
#